data_AF-D8SF81-F1
#
_entry.id   AF-D8SF81-F1
#
_cell.length_a   1.000
_cell.length_b   1.000
_cell.length_c   1.000
_cell.angle_alpha   90.00
_cell.angle_beta   90.00
_cell.angle_gamma   90.00
#
_symmetry.space_group_name_H-M   'P 1'
#
loop_
_entity.id
_entity.type
_entity.pdbx_description
1 polymer ?
#
loop_
_entity_poly.entity_id
_entity_poly.type
_entity_poly.pdbx_seq_one_letter_code
_entity_poly.pdbx_strand_id
1 'polypeptide(L)'
;SAKACKVAGYNIPKGTSTFANCYTIGRDPTVWEDALRFKTERFLGNLIDIKRQDFGLGQRMCLGMSLGLKTAQLLLFNLIHAFDW
;
A
#
# COMPACT_ATOMS: atom_id res chain seq x y z
N SER A 1 -16.78 -7.37 -17.14
CA SER A 1 -17.60 -8.23 -16.25
C SER A 1 -16.71 -9.29 -15.61
N ALA A 2 -16.95 -9.66 -14.36
CA ALA A 2 -16.17 -10.68 -13.65
C ALA A 2 -16.24 -12.03 -14.36
N LYS A 3 -15.12 -12.76 -14.42
CA LYS A 3 -14.97 -14.07 -15.05
C LYS A 3 -14.40 -15.05 -14.02
N ALA A 4 -14.68 -16.34 -14.20
CA ALA A 4 -13.98 -17.37 -13.44
C ALA A 4 -12.49 -17.34 -13.81
N CYS A 5 -11.61 -17.53 -12.82
CA CYS A 5 -10.16 -17.47 -13.01
C CYS A 5 -9.43 -18.41 -12.05
N LYS A 6 -8.10 -18.50 -12.19
CA LYS A 6 -7.22 -19.19 -11.24
C LYS A 6 -6.32 -18.17 -10.53
N VAL A 7 -6.21 -18.29 -9.21
CA VAL A 7 -5.33 -17.44 -8.37
C VAL A 7 -4.54 -18.34 -7.43
N ALA A 8 -3.20 -18.25 -7.44
CA ALA A 8 -2.31 -19.08 -6.64
C ALA A 8 -2.61 -20.60 -6.74
N GLY A 9 -3.05 -21.07 -7.91
CA GLY A 9 -3.44 -22.48 -8.15
C GLY A 9 -4.91 -22.82 -7.83
N TYR A 10 -5.65 -21.94 -7.14
CA TYR A 10 -7.04 -22.16 -6.77
C TYR A 10 -8.01 -21.64 -7.85
N ASN A 11 -9.08 -22.40 -8.11
CA ASN A 11 -10.17 -21.95 -9.00
C ASN A 11 -11.10 -21.00 -8.25
N ILE A 12 -11.28 -19.79 -8.78
CA ILE A 12 -12.21 -18.78 -8.26
C ILE A 12 -13.41 -18.70 -9.22
N PRO A 13 -14.60 -19.17 -8.80
CA PRO A 13 -15.82 -19.06 -9.61
C PRO A 13 -16.22 -17.61 -9.90
N LYS A 14 -16.98 -17.41 -10.98
CA LYS A 14 -17.58 -16.11 -11.28
C LYS A 14 -18.55 -15.72 -10.16
N GLY A 15 -18.45 -14.48 -9.68
CA GLY A 15 -19.35 -13.93 -8.67
C GLY A 15 -18.87 -14.10 -7.23
N THR A 16 -17.72 -14.77 -7.01
CA THR A 16 -17.08 -14.80 -5.69
C THR A 16 -16.61 -13.41 -5.29
N SER A 17 -17.04 -12.95 -4.11
CA SER A 17 -16.50 -11.73 -3.49
C SER A 17 -15.08 -11.98 -3.01
N THR A 18 -14.17 -11.06 -3.33
CA THR A 18 -12.76 -11.14 -2.95
C THR A 18 -12.39 -9.98 -2.03
N PHE A 19 -11.45 -10.23 -1.12
CA PHE A 19 -10.90 -9.23 -0.22
C PHE A 19 -9.38 -9.33 -0.23
N ALA A 20 -8.71 -8.20 -0.44
CA ALA A 20 -7.26 -8.11 -0.33
C ALA A 20 -6.91 -7.62 1.07
N ASN A 21 -6.21 -8.44 1.85
CA ASN A 21 -5.77 -8.08 3.19
C ASN A 21 -4.50 -7.23 3.13
N CYS A 22 -4.66 -5.94 2.85
CA CYS A 22 -3.53 -5.00 2.77
C CYS A 22 -2.74 -4.92 4.09
N TYR A 23 -3.40 -5.11 5.24
CA TYR A 23 -2.76 -5.05 6.55
C TYR A 23 -1.69 -6.14 6.71
N THR A 24 -2.04 -7.40 6.39
CA THR A 24 -1.11 -8.53 6.49
C THR A 24 -0.01 -8.42 5.43
N ILE A 25 -0.34 -8.06 4.19
CA ILE A 25 0.66 -7.92 3.12
C ILE A 25 1.67 -6.81 3.44
N GLY A 26 1.23 -5.69 4.05
CA GLY A 26 2.09 -4.60 4.51
C GLY A 26 3.00 -4.96 5.69
N ARG A 27 2.81 -6.12 6.32
CA ARG A 27 3.53 -6.58 7.52
C ARG A 27 4.16 -7.96 7.35
N ASP A 28 4.23 -8.45 6.12
CA ASP A 28 4.80 -9.76 5.84
C ASP A 28 6.33 -9.74 6.07
N PRO A 29 6.86 -10.51 7.05
CA PRO A 29 8.30 -10.54 7.35
C PRO A 29 9.14 -11.20 6.24
N THR A 30 8.50 -11.94 5.32
CA THR A 30 9.19 -12.52 4.15
C THR A 30 9.46 -11.48 3.07
N VAL A 31 8.72 -10.36 3.09
CA VAL A 31 8.87 -9.24 2.15
C VAL A 31 9.60 -8.07 2.82
N TRP A 32 9.29 -7.80 4.09
CA TRP A 32 9.83 -6.66 4.84
C TRP A 32 10.68 -7.14 6.02
N GLU A 33 11.99 -6.91 5.97
CA GLU A 33 12.86 -7.02 7.16
C GLU A 33 12.28 -6.11 8.27
N ASP A 34 12.22 -6.57 9.52
CA ASP A 34 11.62 -5.83 10.64
C ASP A 34 10.22 -5.27 10.31
N ALA A 35 9.32 -6.09 9.74
CA ALA A 35 8.04 -5.66 9.16
C ALA A 35 7.12 -4.85 10.10
N LEU A 36 7.29 -5.00 11.42
CA LEU A 36 6.50 -4.28 12.43
C LEU A 36 7.16 -2.99 12.92
N ARG A 37 8.42 -2.73 12.54
CA ARG A 37 9.18 -1.56 12.94
C ARG A 37 8.95 -0.41 11.96
N PHE A 38 8.66 0.78 12.49
CA PHE A 38 8.71 2.01 11.72
C PHE A 38 10.19 2.33 11.38
N LYS A 39 10.59 2.05 10.13
CA LYS A 39 11.96 2.18 9.61
C LYS A 39 11.86 2.86 8.25
N THR A 40 11.99 4.18 8.19
CA THR A 40 11.85 4.98 6.96
C THR A 40 13.04 4.77 6.02
N GLU A 41 14.20 4.41 6.58
CA GLU A 41 15.45 4.18 5.86
C GLU A 41 15.35 3.06 4.82
N ARG A 42 14.39 2.13 4.98
CA ARG A 42 14.12 1.07 4.01
C ARG A 42 13.73 1.59 2.62
N PHE A 43 13.27 2.85 2.55
CA PHE A 43 12.87 3.50 1.31
C PHE A 43 13.96 4.44 0.77
N LEU A 44 15.12 4.57 1.42
CA LEU A 44 16.23 5.38 0.92
C LEU A 44 16.96 4.63 -0.22
N GLY A 45 17.27 5.33 -1.30
CA GLY A 45 18.00 4.77 -2.45
C GLY A 45 17.21 3.77 -3.31
N ASN A 46 16.08 3.27 -2.80
CA ASN A 46 15.16 2.41 -3.51
C ASN A 46 13.83 3.14 -3.74
N LEU A 47 13.55 3.47 -5.00
CA LEU A 47 12.19 3.81 -5.45
C LEU A 47 11.32 2.55 -5.46
N ILE A 48 11.22 1.84 -4.33
CA ILE A 48 10.07 0.97 -4.13
C ILE A 48 8.87 1.90 -4.28
N ASP A 49 8.00 1.59 -5.22
CA ASP A 49 6.88 2.45 -5.59
C ASP A 49 5.89 2.46 -4.40
N ILE A 50 6.17 3.27 -3.37
CA ILE A 50 5.38 3.48 -2.14
C ILE A 50 3.90 3.70 -2.51
N LYS A 51 3.66 4.21 -3.71
CA LYS A 51 2.35 4.45 -4.33
C LYS A 51 1.45 3.23 -4.39
N ARG A 52 1.99 2.00 -4.41
CA ARG A 52 1.24 0.82 -4.86
C ARG A 52 0.54 0.03 -3.78
N GLN A 53 1.08 -0.02 -2.57
CA GLN A 53 0.60 -1.01 -1.59
C GLN A 53 -0.60 -0.52 -0.79
N ASP A 54 -0.57 0.73 -0.31
CA ASP A 54 -1.62 1.25 0.57
C ASP A 54 -2.83 1.79 -0.20
N PHE A 55 -2.63 2.19 -1.46
CA PHE A 55 -3.69 2.73 -2.32
C PHE A 55 -4.25 1.69 -3.31
N GLY A 56 -3.82 0.44 -3.20
CA GLY A 56 -4.22 -0.64 -4.09
C GLY A 56 -3.65 -0.54 -5.49
N LEU A 57 -3.99 -1.53 -6.32
CA LEU A 57 -3.39 -1.74 -7.64
C LEU A 57 -4.45 -2.04 -8.71
N GLY A 58 -4.07 -1.79 -9.97
CA GLY A 58 -4.87 -2.12 -11.14
C GLY A 58 -6.12 -1.25 -11.28
N GLN A 59 -7.17 -1.81 -11.88
CA GLN A 59 -8.38 -1.06 -12.25
C GLN A 59 -9.20 -0.52 -11.07
N ARG A 60 -8.91 -0.98 -9.84
CA ARG A 60 -9.59 -0.54 -8.61
C ARG A 60 -8.65 0.22 -7.66
N MET A 61 -7.52 0.72 -8.16
CA MET A 61 -6.64 1.58 -7.37
C MET A 61 -7.38 2.85 -6.91
N CYS A 62 -7.01 3.36 -5.75
CA CYS A 62 -7.61 4.55 -5.18
C CYS A 62 -7.37 5.77 -6.09
N LEU A 63 -8.46 6.37 -6.57
CA LEU A 63 -8.41 7.59 -7.39
C LEU A 63 -7.83 8.79 -6.62
N GLY A 64 -7.91 8.75 -5.27
CA GLY A 64 -7.39 9.79 -4.39
C GLY A 64 -5.91 9.66 -4.04
N MET A 65 -5.18 8.68 -4.57
CA MET A 65 -3.77 8.41 -4.22
C MET A 65 -2.89 9.66 -4.32
N SER A 66 -2.94 10.36 -5.45
CA SER A 66 -2.12 11.56 -5.68
C SER A 66 -2.45 12.69 -4.70
N LEU A 67 -3.71 12.86 -4.35
CA LEU A 67 -4.13 13.87 -3.37
C LEU A 67 -3.69 13.48 -1.97
N GLY A 68 -3.95 12.23 -1.56
CA GLY A 68 -3.59 11.73 -0.23
C GLY A 68 -2.09 11.84 0.05
N LEU A 69 -1.25 11.46 -0.90
CA LEU A 69 0.21 11.59 -0.77
C LEU A 69 0.65 13.05 -0.61
N LYS A 70 0.14 13.96 -1.45
CA LYS A 70 0.47 15.40 -1.36
C LYS A 70 0.00 16.02 -0.05
N THR A 71 -1.20 15.70 0.40
CA THR A 71 -1.75 16.20 1.66
C THR A 71 -0.92 15.70 2.84
N ALA A 72 -0.58 14.41 2.89
CA ALA A 72 0.25 13.86 3.97
C ALA A 72 1.64 14.52 4.02
N GLN A 73 2.27 14.71 2.86
CA GLN A 73 3.55 15.41 2.76
C GLN A 73 3.46 16.86 3.24
N LEU A 74 2.44 17.59 2.81
CA LEU A 74 2.24 18.99 3.21
C LEU A 74 2.00 19.12 4.72
N LEU A 75 1.14 18.26 5.27
CA LEU A 75 0.87 18.24 6.71
C LEU A 75 2.14 17.93 7.51
N LEU A 76 2.89 16.90 7.12
CA LEU A 76 4.14 16.55 7.78
C LEU A 76 5.16 17.69 7.72
N PHE A 77 5.32 18.32 6.56
CA PHE A 77 6.22 19.47 6.40
C PHE A 77 5.83 20.64 7.30
N ASN A 78 4.55 20.99 7.34
CA ASN A 78 4.07 22.09 8.17
C ASN A 78 4.23 21.79 9.66
N LEU A 79 4.02 20.54 10.08
CA LEU A 79 4.24 20.12 11.46
C LEU A 79 5.71 20.29 11.84
N ILE A 80 6.64 19.75 11.05
CA ILE A 80 8.09 19.85 11.29
C ILE A 80 8.56 21.31 11.29
N HIS A 81 7.99 22.15 10.43
CA HIS A 81 8.42 23.54 10.31
C HIS A 81 7.91 24.44 11.45
N ALA A 82 6.67 24.22 11.92
CA ALA A 82 6.00 25.12 12.85
C ALA A 82 6.14 24.72 14.32
N PHE A 83 6.53 23.47 14.62
CA PHE A 83 6.60 22.95 15.97
C PHE A 83 7.95 22.27 16.24
N ASP A 84 8.51 22.51 17.42
CA ASP A 84 9.55 21.69 18.02
C ASP A 84 8.90 20.73 19.03
N TRP A 85 9.26 19.44 18.97
CA TRP A 85 8.77 18.37 19.83
C TRP A 85 9.89 17.49 20.38
#